data_AF-A0A536B1V1-F1
#
_entry.id   AF-A0A536B1V1-F1
#
_cell.length_a   1.000
_cell.length_b   1.000
_cell.length_c   1.000
_cell.angle_alpha   90.00
_cell.angle_beta   90.00
_cell.angle_gamma   90.00
#
_symmetry.space_group_name_H-M   'P 1'
#
loop_
_entity.id
_entity.type
_entity.pdbx_description
1 polymer ?
#
loop_
_entity_poly.entity_id
_entity_poly.type
_entity_poly.pdbx_seq_one_letter_code
_entity_poly.pdbx_strand_id
1 'polypeptide(L)' 'LTYREAQLAMEMLAASGKLRSLEIAEVNPILDQGNRTAALAVELVASALGQTIL' A
#
# COMPACT_ATOMS: atom_id res chain seq x y z
N LEU A 1 9.66 8.41 0.59
CA LEU A 1 8.73 7.73 1.50
C LEU A 1 9.38 6.46 1.99
N THR A 2 9.44 6.27 3.29
CA THR A 2 9.77 4.98 3.90
C THR A 2 8.54 4.08 3.87
N TYR A 3 8.75 2.77 4.06
CA TYR A 3 7.67 1.80 4.22
C TYR A 3 6.60 2.27 5.23
N ARG A 4 7.06 2.72 6.41
CA ARG A 4 6.19 3.13 7.52
C ARG A 4 5.40 4.41 7.20
N GLU A 5 6.00 5.33 6.46
CA GLU A 5 5.29 6.55 6.02
C GLU A 5 4.17 6.22 5.03
N ALA A 6 4.44 5.34 4.06
CA ALA A 6 3.44 4.91 3.10
C ALA A 6 2.29 4.14 3.77
N GLN A 7 2.61 3.26 4.73
CA GLN A 7 1.63 2.52 5.51
C GLN A 7 0.70 3.46 6.30
N LEU A 8 1.28 4.41 7.05
CA LEU A 8 0.52 5.39 7.82
C LEU A 8 -0.41 6.22 6.92
N ALA A 9 0.08 6.62 5.74
CA ALA A 9 -0.75 7.36 4.78
C ALA A 9 -1.98 6.53 4.33
N MET A 10 -1.81 5.23 4.07
CA MET A 10 -2.91 4.34 3.68
C MET A 10 -3.91 4.12 4.83
N GLU A 11 -3.42 3.95 6.06
CA GLU A 11 -4.29 3.86 7.25
C GLU A 11 -5.10 5.15 7.47
N MET A 12 -4.48 6.33 7.26
CA MET A 12 -5.18 7.61 7.34
C MET A 12 -6.25 7.74 6.24
N LEU A 13 -5.96 7.28 5.02
CA LEU A 13 -6.94 7.26 3.92
C LEU A 13 -8.12 6.34 4.24
N ALA A 14 -7.86 5.13 4.76
CA ALA A 14 -8.89 4.21 5.19
C ALA A 14 -9.75 4.79 6.32
N ALA A 15 -9.12 5.33 7.36
CA ALA A 15 -9.80 5.96 8.50
C ALA A 15 -10.69 7.15 8.10
N SER A 16 -10.34 7.85 7.01
CA SER A 16 -11.15 8.95 6.50
C SER A 16 -12.53 8.53 5.98
N GLY A 17 -12.69 7.26 5.58
CA GLY A 17 -13.92 6.74 4.95
C GLY A 17 -14.24 7.36 3.57
N LYS A 18 -13.32 8.13 2.99
CA LYS A 18 -13.54 8.89 1.75
C LYS A 18 -12.93 8.24 0.50
N LEU A 19 -12.06 7.24 0.66
CA LEU A 19 -11.44 6.55 -0.47
C LEU A 19 -12.51 5.79 -1.28
N ARG A 20 -12.60 6.07 -2.59
CA ARG A 20 -13.59 5.45 -3.50
C ARG A 20 -12.96 4.54 -4.54
N SER A 21 -11.74 4.85 -4.95
CA SER A 21 -10.96 4.10 -5.93
C SER A 21 -9.49 4.19 -5.55
N LEU A 22 -8.72 3.18 -5.97
CA LEU A 22 -7.28 3.09 -5.78
C LEU A 22 -6.68 2.40 -7.00
N GLU A 23 -5.57 2.92 -7.50
CA GLU A 23 -4.78 2.32 -8.57
C GLU A 23 -3.36 2.06 -8.07
N ILE A 24 -2.82 0.88 -8.41
CA ILE A 24 -1.43 0.52 -8.19
C ILE A 24 -0.78 0.39 -9.55
N ALA A 25 0.25 1.20 -9.79
CA ALA A 25 1.02 1.22 -11.03
C ALA A 25 2.52 1.07 -10.73
N GLU A 26 3.32 0.91 -11.79
CA GLU A 26 4.79 0.92 -11.75
C GLU A 26 5.46 -0.24 -10.98
N VAL A 27 4.74 -1.34 -10.71
CA VAL A 27 5.37 -2.58 -10.26
C VAL A 27 6.03 -3.26 -11.48
N ASN A 28 7.36 -3.40 -11.45
CA ASN A 28 8.12 -4.03 -12.53
C ASN A 28 8.84 -5.30 -12.04
N PRO A 29 8.31 -6.51 -12.32
CA PRO A 29 8.90 -7.78 -11.87
C PRO A 29 10.34 -8.03 -12.37
N ILE A 30 10.72 -7.47 -13.52
CA ILE A 30 12.06 -7.69 -14.10
C ILE A 30 13.14 -7.04 -13.24
N LEU A 31 12.82 -5.91 -12.61
CA LEU A 31 13.73 -5.15 -11.74
C LEU A 31 13.49 -5.44 -10.25
N ASP A 32 12.44 -6.18 -9.92
CA ASP A 32 12.07 -6.47 -8.53
C ASP A 32 12.96 -7.56 -7.93
N GLN A 33 13.24 -7.44 -6.63
CA GLN A 33 14.06 -8.39 -5.91
C GLN A 33 13.19 -9.22 -4.98
N GLY A 34 12.95 -10.48 -5.36
CA GLY A 34 12.14 -11.40 -4.55
C GLY A 34 10.70 -10.92 -4.34
N ASN A 35 10.09 -10.30 -5.35
CA ASN A 35 8.75 -9.72 -5.30
C ASN A 35 8.54 -8.68 -4.19
N ARG A 36 9.61 -8.05 -3.71
CA ARG A 36 9.55 -7.11 -2.59
C ARG A 36 8.65 -5.91 -2.90
N THR A 37 8.72 -5.38 -4.12
CA THR A 37 7.91 -4.23 -4.54
C THR A 37 6.45 -4.65 -4.73
N ALA A 38 6.20 -5.84 -5.27
CA ALA A 38 4.85 -6.41 -5.36
C ALA A 38 4.24 -6.67 -3.97
N ALA A 39 5.00 -7.23 -3.04
CA ALA A 39 4.54 -7.48 -1.66
C ALA A 39 4.20 -6.17 -0.95
N LEU A 40 5.05 -5.15 -1.09
CA LEU A 40 4.79 -3.81 -0.58
C LEU A 40 3.48 -3.22 -1.15
N ALA A 41 3.26 -3.35 -2.46
CA ALA A 41 2.04 -2.85 -3.08
C ALA A 41 0.79 -3.53 -2.51
N VAL A 42 0.83 -4.86 -2.29
CA VAL A 42 -0.26 -5.61 -1.66
C VAL A 42 -0.53 -5.11 -0.24
N GLU A 43 0.51 -4.92 0.57
CA GLU A 43 0.36 -4.42 1.95
C GLU A 43 -0.26 -3.02 2.00
N LEU A 44 0.15 -2.12 1.10
CA LEU A 44 -0.41 -0.76 1.02
C LEU A 44 -1.88 -0.76 0.61
N VAL A 45 -2.26 -1.60 -0.37
CA VAL A 45 -3.67 -1.79 -0.75
C VAL A 45 -4.47 -2.33 0.43
N ALA A 46 -3.95 -3.33 1.14
CA ALA A 46 -4.63 -3.90 2.29
C ALA A 46 -4.90 -2.83 3.36
N SER A 47 -3.92 -1.98 3.67
CA SER A 47 -4.12 -0.87 4.61
C SER A 47 -5.07 0.20 4.11
N ALA A 48 -5.06 0.52 2.81
CA ALA A 48 -6.02 1.46 2.22
C ALA A 48 -7.47 0.93 2.28
N LEU A 49 -7.63 -0.40 2.35
CA LEU A 49 -8.91 -1.10 2.52
C LEU A 49 -9.25 -1.38 4.00
N GLY A 50 -8.46 -0.86 4.94
CA GLY A 50 -8.76 -0.90 6.37
C GLY A 50 -8.02 -1.96 7.18
N GLN A 51 -7.06 -2.69 6.59
CA GLN A 51 -6.18 -3.56 7.37
C GLN A 51 -5.22 -2.72 8.24
N THR A 52 -5.25 -2.95 9.54
CA THR A 52 -4.35 -2.32 10.51
C THR A 52 -3.39 -3.35 11.09
N ILE A 53 -2.26 -2.89 11.63
CA ILE A 53 -1.22 -3.76 12.21
C ILE A 53 -1.53 -4.14 13.69
N LEU A 54 -2.60 -3.57 14.28
CA LEU A 54 -2.94 -3.68 15.72
C LEU A 54 -3.51 -5.04 16.13
#